data_AF-A0A183PBG6-F1
#
_entry.id   AF-A0A183PBG6-F1
#
_cell.length_a   1.000
_cell.length_b   1.000
_cell.length_c   1.000
_cell.angle_alpha   90.00
_cell.angle_beta   90.00
_cell.angle_gamma   90.00
#
_symmetry.space_group_name_H-M   'P 1'
#
loop_
_entity.id
_entity.type
_entity.pdbx_description
1 polymer ?
#
loop_
_entity_poly.entity_id
_entity_poly.type
_entity_poly.pdbx_seq_one_letter_code
_entity_poly.pdbx_strand_id
1 'polypeptide(L)'
;MTEAERPKVFIANVDRYDECNIAKFLSQLVIGRASKAEDEEAVEEGNVTSKQVGNPQTYSIYGTVDDSCKDPPGFVNIITMDDKRQDYVEKIIECDYIIYNIKDDHTVVDDALWILDQIHTNLESFTTQKIFILISSVLTWSKSALPDPAAWNNEEFIQLPGDGNNIVPTIHLRDLTSILQFVMEMRPAKHYILAKDDSQNTLREIVKAISTSMTTGHIKSISKEEALFCRDITPIRLCILGPPASGKTTLAKKLCEYYKLPHIHIKQVIDEAIANLVS
;
A
#
# COMPACT_ATOMS: atom_id res chain seq x y z
N MET A 1 -27.74 -4.67 13.68
CA MET A 1 -26.82 -3.55 13.89
C MET A 1 -27.50 -2.28 13.44
N THR A 2 -27.66 -1.33 14.35
CA THR A 2 -28.00 0.05 13.99
C THR A 2 -26.79 0.70 13.28
N GLU A 3 -26.98 1.80 12.55
CA GLU A 3 -25.87 2.51 11.86
C GLU A 3 -24.73 2.92 12.81
N ALA A 4 -25.06 3.16 14.08
CA ALA A 4 -24.12 3.47 15.16
C ALA A 4 -23.28 2.28 15.67
N GLU A 5 -23.68 1.04 15.36
CA GLU A 5 -22.97 -0.18 15.80
C GLU A 5 -22.05 -0.75 14.72
N ARG A 6 -22.02 -0.16 13.52
CA ARG A 6 -21.17 -0.66 12.42
C ARG A 6 -19.70 -0.35 12.71
N PRO A 7 -18.77 -1.30 12.49
CA PRO A 7 -17.36 -1.01 12.58
C PRO A 7 -16.99 0.09 11.59
N LYS A 8 -16.32 1.11 12.12
CA LYS A 8 -15.96 2.32 11.38
C LYS A 8 -14.54 2.16 10.83
N VAL A 9 -14.37 2.41 9.54
CA VAL A 9 -13.07 2.34 8.85
C VAL A 9 -12.73 3.72 8.32
N PHE A 10 -11.60 4.26 8.76
CA PHE A 10 -11.00 5.46 8.21
C PHE A 10 -9.96 5.10 7.16
N ILE A 11 -9.99 5.79 6.01
CA ILE A 11 -9.00 5.70 4.94
C ILE A 11 -8.58 7.12 4.55
N ALA A 12 -7.29 7.43 4.62
CA ALA A 12 -6.78 8.74 4.19
C ALA A 12 -6.80 8.87 2.65
N ASN A 13 -7.09 10.08 2.14
CA ASN A 13 -7.03 10.46 0.71
C ASN A 13 -7.84 9.54 -0.23
N VAL A 14 -9.13 9.35 0.05
CA VAL A 14 -10.03 8.48 -0.73
C VAL A 14 -10.36 9.00 -2.14
N ASP A 15 -9.82 10.15 -2.52
CA ASP A 15 -9.83 10.67 -3.88
C ASP A 15 -8.72 10.07 -4.76
N ARG A 16 -7.73 9.40 -4.15
CA ARG A 16 -6.70 8.64 -4.86
C ARG A 16 -7.20 7.26 -5.27
N TYR A 17 -6.62 6.69 -6.33
CA TYR A 17 -7.14 5.48 -6.98
C TYR A 17 -7.15 4.25 -6.06
N ASP A 18 -6.04 3.95 -5.37
CA ASP A 18 -5.93 2.75 -4.55
C ASP A 18 -6.91 2.83 -3.37
N GLU A 19 -6.95 3.98 -2.72
CA GLU A 19 -7.73 4.33 -1.55
C GLU A 19 -9.24 4.34 -1.85
N CYS A 20 -9.64 4.95 -2.96
CA CYS A 20 -11.03 4.97 -3.43
C CYS A 20 -11.55 3.55 -3.69
N ASN A 21 -10.74 2.72 -4.33
CA ASN A 21 -11.11 1.33 -4.61
C ASN A 21 -11.12 0.48 -3.33
N ILE A 22 -10.15 0.64 -2.43
CA ILE A 22 -10.17 -0.02 -1.12
C ILE A 22 -11.46 0.35 -0.36
N ALA A 23 -11.79 1.64 -0.31
CA ALA A 23 -13.02 2.15 0.30
C ALA A 23 -14.26 1.52 -0.34
N LYS A 24 -14.31 1.46 -1.68
CA LYS A 24 -15.41 0.87 -2.43
C LYS A 24 -15.58 -0.61 -2.09
N PHE A 25 -14.52 -1.41 -2.13
CA PHE A 25 -14.59 -2.83 -1.80
C PHE A 25 -15.00 -3.06 -0.33
N LEU A 26 -14.37 -2.36 0.61
CA LEU A 26 -14.73 -2.48 2.04
C LEU A 26 -16.19 -2.07 2.31
N SER A 27 -16.72 -1.07 1.61
CA SER A 27 -18.13 -0.67 1.76
C SER A 27 -19.13 -1.76 1.36
N GLN A 28 -18.70 -2.70 0.50
CA GLN A 28 -19.51 -3.80 -0.04
C GLN A 28 -19.31 -5.11 0.71
N LEU A 29 -18.22 -5.25 1.49
CA LEU A 29 -17.89 -6.49 2.18
C LEU A 29 -18.74 -6.70 3.43
N VAL A 30 -19.22 -7.94 3.58
CA VAL A 30 -20.01 -8.38 4.75
C VAL A 30 -19.06 -8.81 5.86
N ILE A 31 -19.29 -8.29 7.06
CA ILE A 31 -18.49 -8.56 8.26
C ILE A 31 -18.60 -10.04 8.66
N GLY A 32 -17.47 -10.65 9.02
CA GLY A 32 -17.37 -12.02 9.53
C GLY A 32 -17.20 -13.08 8.45
N ARG A 33 -16.91 -12.68 7.21
CA ARG A 33 -16.68 -13.59 6.08
C ARG A 33 -15.22 -13.88 5.78
N ALA A 34 -14.25 -13.24 6.46
CA ALA A 34 -12.84 -13.45 6.16
C ALA A 34 -12.36 -14.92 6.34
N SER A 35 -13.13 -15.75 7.05
CA SER A 35 -12.86 -17.18 7.25
C SER A 35 -13.50 -18.12 6.21
N LYS A 36 -14.34 -17.61 5.29
CA LYS A 36 -15.11 -18.42 4.31
C LYS A 36 -14.68 -18.20 2.85
N ALA A 37 -13.43 -17.81 2.63
CA ALA A 37 -12.91 -17.39 1.31
C ALA A 37 -12.73 -18.53 0.27
N GLU A 38 -13.40 -19.68 0.40
CA GLU A 38 -13.33 -20.76 -0.60
C GLU A 38 -14.49 -20.73 -1.61
N ASP A 39 -15.62 -20.10 -1.32
CA ASP A 39 -16.77 -20.09 -2.24
C ASP A 39 -17.48 -18.72 -2.20
N GLU A 40 -17.15 -17.79 -3.08
CA GLU A 40 -18.15 -16.87 -3.66
C GLU A 40 -17.59 -16.13 -4.90
N GLU A 41 -18.43 -16.12 -5.93
CA GLU A 41 -18.16 -15.70 -7.30
C GLU A 41 -17.84 -14.19 -7.44
N ALA A 42 -17.23 -13.86 -8.58
CA ALA A 42 -16.78 -12.54 -8.97
C ALA A 42 -17.74 -11.39 -8.58
N VAL A 43 -17.23 -10.46 -7.77
CA VAL A 43 -17.89 -9.16 -7.53
C VAL A 43 -17.93 -8.40 -8.86
N GLU A 44 -19.13 -8.22 -9.40
CA GLU A 44 -19.38 -7.35 -10.56
C GLU A 44 -18.97 -5.91 -10.24
N GLU A 45 -18.31 -5.25 -11.20
CA GLU A 45 -17.95 -3.83 -11.15
C GLU A 45 -19.21 -2.95 -11.27
N GLY A 46 -20.05 -2.96 -10.24
CA GLY A 46 -21.20 -2.07 -10.14
C GLY A 46 -20.74 -0.62 -9.95
N ASN A 47 -21.26 0.27 -10.81
CA ASN A 47 -21.03 1.70 -10.74
C ASN A 47 -21.96 2.29 -9.66
N VAL A 48 -21.44 2.61 -8.46
CA VAL A 48 -22.23 3.12 -7.33
C VAL A 48 -21.96 4.61 -7.16
N THR A 49 -22.81 5.43 -7.77
CA THR A 49 -22.81 6.90 -7.69
C THR A 49 -23.92 7.46 -6.78
N SER A 50 -24.61 6.63 -6.00
CA SER A 50 -25.71 7.10 -5.13
C SER A 50 -25.60 6.57 -3.71
N LYS A 51 -25.95 7.44 -2.74
CA LYS A 51 -26.18 7.13 -1.33
C LYS A 51 -27.28 6.06 -1.21
N GLN A 52 -26.94 4.79 -1.39
CA GLN A 52 -27.81 3.71 -0.93
C GLN A 52 -27.61 3.57 0.57
N VAL A 53 -28.72 3.50 1.31
CA VAL A 53 -28.76 3.16 2.73
C VAL A 53 -28.06 1.81 2.88
N GLY A 54 -26.79 1.83 3.31
CA GLY A 54 -25.91 0.68 3.24
C GLY A 54 -26.45 -0.50 4.04
N ASN A 55 -26.23 -1.72 3.56
CA ASN A 55 -26.56 -2.95 4.26
C ASN A 55 -26.01 -2.90 5.72
N PRO A 56 -26.82 -3.16 6.76
CA PRO A 56 -26.39 -3.10 8.16
C PRO A 56 -25.25 -4.05 8.55
N GLN A 57 -24.83 -4.94 7.66
CA GLN A 57 -23.75 -5.89 7.87
C GLN A 57 -22.43 -5.49 7.18
N THR A 58 -22.32 -4.28 6.62
CA THR A 58 -21.08 -3.78 5.98
C THR A 58 -20.40 -2.70 6.81
N TYR A 59 -19.15 -2.38 6.46
CA TYR A 59 -18.34 -1.36 7.13
C TYR A 59 -18.85 0.06 6.86
N SER A 60 -18.79 0.93 7.86
CA SER A 60 -19.01 2.37 7.69
C SER A 60 -17.70 3.04 7.31
N ILE A 61 -17.62 3.59 6.09
CA ILE A 61 -16.38 4.16 5.56
C ILE A 61 -16.32 5.67 5.83
N TYR A 62 -15.18 6.10 6.36
CA TYR A 62 -14.79 7.49 6.59
C TYR A 62 -13.47 7.75 5.85
N GLY A 63 -13.24 8.98 5.44
CA GLY A 63 -11.96 9.32 4.81
C GLY A 63 -11.76 10.79 4.57
N THR A 64 -10.55 11.14 4.16
CA THR A 64 -10.18 12.50 3.74
C THR A 64 -10.07 12.58 2.23
N VAL A 65 -10.13 13.79 1.69
CA VAL A 65 -9.81 14.09 0.30
C VAL A 65 -8.85 15.26 0.24
N ASP A 66 -8.06 15.36 -0.82
CA ASP A 66 -7.23 16.55 -1.05
C ASP A 66 -8.11 17.78 -1.32
N ASP A 67 -7.64 18.97 -0.95
CA ASP A 67 -8.38 20.25 -1.13
C ASP A 67 -8.75 20.52 -2.60
N SER A 68 -8.04 19.90 -3.53
CA SER A 68 -8.27 20.01 -4.97
C SER A 68 -9.39 19.10 -5.50
N CYS A 69 -9.90 18.18 -4.68
CA CYS A 69 -10.94 17.23 -5.06
C CYS A 69 -12.30 17.93 -5.23
N LYS A 70 -12.89 17.79 -6.42
CA LYS A 70 -14.17 18.43 -6.78
C LYS A 70 -15.38 17.52 -6.51
N ASP A 71 -15.20 16.21 -6.68
CA ASP A 71 -16.28 15.23 -6.64
C ASP A 71 -15.88 14.04 -5.74
N PRO A 72 -16.04 14.16 -4.41
CA PRO A 72 -15.69 13.09 -3.48
C PRO A 72 -16.65 11.89 -3.60
N PRO A 73 -16.21 10.67 -3.26
CA PRO A 73 -17.05 9.48 -3.35
C PRO A 73 -18.26 9.55 -2.41
N GLY A 74 -19.48 9.54 -2.95
CA GLY A 74 -20.72 9.74 -2.17
C GLY A 74 -21.06 8.64 -1.16
N PHE A 75 -20.35 7.50 -1.18
CA PHE A 75 -20.47 6.40 -0.23
C PHE A 75 -19.49 6.50 0.96
N VAL A 76 -18.63 7.53 0.97
CA VAL A 76 -17.67 7.78 2.06
C VAL A 76 -18.10 8.99 2.87
N ASN A 77 -18.01 8.88 4.19
CA ASN A 77 -18.19 10.01 5.09
C ASN A 77 -16.90 10.85 5.12
N ILE A 78 -16.89 11.96 4.38
CA ILE A 78 -15.71 12.82 4.28
C ILE A 78 -15.47 13.57 5.59
N ILE A 79 -14.25 13.46 6.11
CA ILE A 79 -13.72 14.23 7.22
C ILE A 79 -12.83 15.32 6.62
N THR A 80 -13.10 16.57 6.95
CA THR A 80 -12.33 17.72 6.50
C THR A 80 -11.43 18.23 7.62
N MET A 81 -10.18 18.55 7.30
CA MET A 81 -9.29 19.27 8.21
C MET A 81 -9.83 20.69 8.43
N ASP A 82 -10.25 21.02 9.64
CA ASP A 82 -10.66 22.36 10.02
C ASP A 82 -9.52 23.11 10.73
N ASP A 83 -9.64 24.44 10.85
CA ASP A 83 -8.63 25.30 11.50
C ASP A 83 -8.29 24.84 12.93
N LYS A 84 -9.23 24.17 13.59
CA LYS A 84 -9.08 23.70 14.97
C LYS A 84 -8.40 22.36 15.08
N ARG A 85 -8.35 21.53 14.01
CA ARG A 85 -7.83 20.15 13.96
C ARG A 85 -8.46 19.16 14.96
N GLN A 86 -9.21 19.64 15.94
CA GLN A 86 -9.78 18.87 17.04
C GLN A 86 -10.93 17.99 16.55
N ASP A 87 -11.87 18.57 15.80
CA ASP A 87 -13.01 17.84 15.22
C ASP A 87 -12.55 16.78 14.20
N TYR A 88 -11.46 17.08 13.49
CA TYR A 88 -10.80 16.13 12.60
C TYR A 88 -10.30 14.89 13.35
N VAL A 89 -9.52 15.10 14.41
CA VAL A 89 -8.94 14.02 15.21
C VAL A 89 -10.02 13.22 15.94
N GLU A 90 -11.02 13.89 16.50
CA GLU A 90 -12.14 13.24 17.21
C GLU A 90 -12.86 12.23 16.31
N LYS A 91 -13.17 12.63 15.07
CA LYS A 91 -13.85 11.74 14.10
C LYS A 91 -12.99 10.54 13.68
N ILE A 92 -11.67 10.71 13.56
CA ILE A 92 -10.76 9.61 13.21
C ILE A 92 -10.62 8.65 14.39
N ILE A 93 -10.49 9.19 15.60
CA ILE A 93 -10.37 8.40 16.83
C ILE A 93 -11.64 7.57 17.10
N GLU A 94 -12.80 8.03 16.67
CA GLU A 94 -14.02 7.23 16.71
C GLU A 94 -13.95 5.97 15.82
N CYS A 95 -13.12 5.96 14.78
CA CYS A 95 -13.00 4.82 13.87
C CYS A 95 -12.28 3.64 14.50
N ASP A 96 -12.68 2.40 14.22
CA ASP A 96 -12.06 1.19 14.78
C ASP A 96 -10.79 0.78 14.00
N TYR A 97 -10.82 1.01 12.69
CA TYR A 97 -9.73 0.68 11.77
C TYR A 97 -9.30 1.94 11.05
N ILE A 98 -8.00 2.20 11.03
CA ILE A 98 -7.42 3.43 10.49
C ILE A 98 -6.36 3.01 9.48
N ILE A 99 -6.56 3.35 8.21
CA ILE A 99 -5.75 2.86 7.09
C ILE A 99 -5.07 4.06 6.41
N TYR A 100 -3.75 3.97 6.30
CA TYR A 100 -2.92 4.95 5.60
C TYR A 100 -2.08 4.27 4.52
N ASN A 101 -2.14 4.78 3.30
CA ASN A 101 -1.27 4.35 2.21
C ASN A 101 -0.05 5.29 2.11
N ILE A 102 1.07 4.86 2.68
CA ILE A 102 2.33 5.61 2.74
C ILE A 102 3.27 5.29 1.57
N LYS A 103 2.75 4.66 0.52
CA LYS A 103 3.56 4.11 -0.58
C LYS A 103 4.34 5.19 -1.33
N ASP A 104 3.70 6.31 -1.67
CA ASP A 104 4.25 7.24 -2.67
C ASP A 104 4.39 8.70 -2.18
N ASP A 105 3.79 9.06 -1.04
CA ASP A 105 3.71 10.43 -0.53
C ASP A 105 4.24 10.57 0.89
N HIS A 106 5.26 11.43 1.06
CA HIS A 106 5.86 11.71 2.36
C HIS A 106 4.96 12.55 3.27
N THR A 107 4.08 13.38 2.70
CA THR A 107 3.15 14.21 3.50
C THR A 107 2.15 13.34 4.26
N VAL A 108 1.73 12.23 3.63
CA VAL A 108 0.86 11.21 4.24
C VAL A 108 1.55 10.49 5.40
N VAL A 109 2.88 10.35 5.36
CA VAL A 109 3.67 9.76 6.46
C VAL A 109 3.62 10.66 7.70
N ASP A 110 3.82 11.96 7.52
CA ASP A 110 3.80 12.92 8.62
C ASP A 110 2.40 13.00 9.27
N ASP A 111 1.34 13.00 8.45
CA ASP A 111 -0.05 12.95 8.94
C ASP A 111 -0.33 11.63 9.70
N ALA A 112 0.10 10.49 9.15
CA ALA A 112 -0.08 9.18 9.79
C ALA A 112 0.63 9.12 11.15
N LEU A 113 1.85 9.63 11.24
CA LEU A 113 2.61 9.70 12.49
C LEU A 113 1.93 10.63 13.50
N TRP A 114 1.44 11.77 13.04
CA TRP A 114 0.72 12.71 13.89
C TRP A 114 -0.58 12.11 14.45
N ILE A 115 -1.41 11.47 13.61
CA ILE A 115 -2.61 10.76 14.06
C ILE A 115 -2.27 9.62 15.02
N LEU A 116 -1.18 8.89 14.77
CA LEU A 116 -0.72 7.84 15.69
C LEU A 116 -0.38 8.40 17.09
N ASP A 117 0.25 9.58 17.15
CA ASP A 117 0.53 10.28 18.41
C ASP A 117 -0.76 10.72 19.13
N GLN A 118 -1.75 11.21 18.37
CA GLN A 118 -3.07 11.53 18.93
C GLN A 118 -3.80 10.29 19.46
N ILE A 119 -3.74 9.17 18.75
CA ILE A 119 -4.28 7.88 19.23
C ILE A 119 -3.57 7.44 20.51
N HIS A 120 -2.24 7.52 20.55
CA HIS A 120 -1.45 7.17 21.72
C HIS A 120 -1.84 8.01 22.95
N THR A 121 -1.99 9.32 22.75
CA THR A 121 -2.40 10.26 23.82
C THR A 121 -3.81 9.95 24.36
N ASN A 122 -4.68 9.39 23.53
CA ASN A 122 -6.06 9.06 23.88
C ASN A 122 -6.28 7.58 24.24
N LEU A 123 -5.23 6.77 24.42
CA LEU A 123 -5.35 5.32 24.67
C LEU A 123 -6.27 4.97 25.85
N GLU A 124 -6.25 5.76 26.91
CA GLU A 124 -7.06 5.52 28.12
C GLU A 124 -8.55 5.77 27.89
N SER A 125 -8.92 6.55 26.87
CA SER A 125 -10.32 6.87 26.58
C SER A 125 -11.01 5.82 25.71
N PHE A 126 -10.27 4.87 25.15
CA PHE A 126 -10.81 3.89 24.21
C PHE A 126 -11.51 2.73 24.91
N THR A 127 -12.75 2.51 24.53
CA THR A 127 -13.54 1.34 24.94
C THR A 127 -13.24 0.11 24.08
N THR A 128 -12.75 0.31 22.85
CA THR A 128 -12.44 -0.74 21.89
C THR A 128 -10.98 -0.67 21.45
N GLN A 129 -10.40 -1.83 21.14
CA GLN A 129 -9.07 -1.89 20.53
C GLN A 129 -9.11 -1.31 19.11
N LYS A 130 -8.26 -0.32 18.87
CA LYS A 130 -8.03 0.28 17.56
C LYS A 130 -6.98 -0.51 16.77
N ILE A 131 -7.13 -0.56 15.45
CA ILE A 131 -6.10 -1.11 14.55
C ILE A 131 -5.67 -0.03 13.58
N PHE A 132 -4.38 0.29 13.62
CA PHE A 132 -3.74 1.22 12.71
C PHE A 132 -2.94 0.43 11.66
N ILE A 133 -3.31 0.60 10.38
CA ILE A 133 -2.78 -0.16 9.24
C ILE A 133 -2.03 0.80 8.32
N LEU A 134 -0.75 0.48 8.07
CA LEU A 134 0.06 1.16 7.09
C LEU A 134 0.23 0.28 5.85
N ILE A 135 -0.21 0.77 4.70
CA ILE A 135 0.03 0.16 3.40
C ILE A 135 1.27 0.83 2.80
N SER A 136 2.25 0.03 2.44
CA SER A 136 3.47 0.48 1.78
C SER A 136 3.83 -0.50 0.68
N SER A 137 4.60 -0.07 -0.31
CA SER A 137 5.23 -0.99 -1.25
C SER A 137 6.65 -1.33 -0.80
N VAL A 138 6.98 -2.62 -0.80
CA VAL A 138 8.37 -3.09 -0.62
C VAL A 138 9.21 -2.84 -1.88
N LEU A 139 8.53 -2.66 -3.02
CA LEU A 139 9.15 -2.30 -4.29
C LEU A 139 8.98 -0.81 -4.58
N THR A 140 9.89 0.02 -4.08
CA THR A 140 10.09 1.40 -4.57
C THR A 140 10.61 1.45 -6.02
N TRP A 141 10.68 0.31 -6.72
CA TRP A 141 10.73 0.27 -8.18
C TRP A 141 9.45 0.85 -8.81
N SER A 142 8.35 1.08 -8.05
CA SER A 142 7.20 1.85 -8.53
C SER A 142 7.51 3.34 -8.79
N LYS A 143 8.60 3.87 -8.21
CA LYS A 143 9.18 5.17 -8.62
C LYS A 143 10.18 5.03 -9.76
N SER A 144 10.38 3.83 -10.31
CA SER A 144 10.74 3.77 -11.72
C SER A 144 9.53 4.37 -12.42
N ALA A 145 9.68 5.59 -12.94
CA ALA A 145 8.62 6.23 -13.69
C ALA A 145 7.96 5.16 -14.56
N LEU A 146 6.62 5.10 -14.54
CA LEU A 146 5.89 4.47 -15.64
C LEU A 146 6.63 4.87 -16.92
N PRO A 147 6.83 3.94 -17.88
CA PRO A 147 7.55 4.26 -19.11
C PRO A 147 7.12 5.66 -19.54
N ASP A 148 8.12 6.54 -19.70
CA ASP A 148 8.04 8.01 -19.79
C ASP A 148 6.63 8.48 -20.13
N PRO A 149 6.03 9.54 -19.55
CA PRO A 149 4.81 10.12 -20.12
C PRO A 149 4.83 10.22 -21.67
N ALA A 150 6.01 10.29 -22.29
CA ALA A 150 6.23 10.08 -23.72
C ALA A 150 5.81 8.70 -24.32
N ALA A 151 5.93 7.58 -23.59
CA ALA A 151 5.34 6.27 -23.94
C ALA A 151 3.81 6.31 -24.07
N TRP A 152 3.15 7.27 -23.40
CA TRP A 152 1.72 7.58 -23.60
C TRP A 152 1.52 8.55 -24.78
N ASN A 153 2.57 9.24 -25.23
CA ASN A 153 2.62 10.14 -26.38
C ASN A 153 3.19 9.46 -27.64
N ASN A 154 2.64 8.30 -28.05
CA ASN A 154 3.01 7.64 -29.31
C ASN A 154 4.52 7.39 -29.52
N GLU A 155 5.30 7.17 -28.46
CA GLU A 155 6.67 6.66 -28.66
C GLU A 155 6.64 5.28 -29.31
N GLU A 156 7.60 5.04 -30.21
CA GLU A 156 7.63 3.83 -31.04
C GLU A 156 7.95 2.56 -30.21
N PHE A 157 8.56 2.69 -29.03
CA PHE A 157 8.97 1.56 -28.18
C PHE A 157 8.97 1.91 -26.69
N ILE A 158 8.69 0.90 -25.84
CA ILE A 158 8.88 1.01 -24.38
C ILE A 158 10.30 0.57 -23.99
N GLN A 159 10.94 1.32 -23.09
CA GLN A 159 12.26 0.97 -22.57
C GLN A 159 12.19 -0.11 -21.48
N LEU A 160 13.02 -1.16 -21.60
CA LEU A 160 13.17 -2.24 -20.63
C LEU A 160 14.58 -2.20 -20.00
N PRO A 161 14.70 -1.94 -18.69
CA PRO A 161 15.98 -2.01 -17.99
C PRO A 161 16.58 -3.42 -17.97
N GLY A 162 17.78 -3.57 -18.53
CA GLY A 162 18.49 -4.83 -18.67
C GLY A 162 17.68 -5.89 -19.44
N ASP A 163 17.84 -7.15 -19.03
CA ASP A 163 17.18 -8.28 -19.70
C ASP A 163 15.72 -8.50 -19.25
N GLY A 164 15.27 -7.82 -18.21
CA GLY A 164 13.90 -7.93 -17.68
C GLY A 164 13.55 -9.29 -17.05
N ASN A 165 14.53 -10.16 -16.78
CA ASN A 165 14.32 -11.50 -16.19
C ASN A 165 14.04 -11.48 -14.69
N ASN A 166 13.98 -10.30 -14.07
CA ASN A 166 13.63 -10.15 -12.66
C ASN A 166 12.13 -10.41 -12.47
N ILE A 167 11.79 -11.26 -11.51
CA ILE A 167 10.41 -11.49 -11.09
C ILE A 167 9.96 -10.28 -10.27
N VAL A 168 8.82 -9.70 -10.65
CA VAL A 168 8.25 -8.55 -9.96
C VAL A 168 7.14 -9.07 -9.04
N PRO A 169 7.26 -8.95 -7.70
CA PRO A 169 6.15 -9.26 -6.82
C PRO A 169 5.02 -8.26 -7.03
N THR A 170 3.87 -8.76 -7.45
CA THR A 170 2.64 -7.99 -7.61
C THR A 170 1.61 -8.42 -6.58
N ILE A 171 0.57 -7.62 -6.42
CA ILE A 171 -0.64 -8.01 -5.69
C ILE A 171 -1.82 -7.32 -6.37
N HIS A 172 -2.89 -8.07 -6.62
CA HIS A 172 -4.10 -7.49 -7.14
C HIS A 172 -4.82 -6.71 -6.03
N LEU A 173 -5.45 -5.58 -6.37
CA LEU A 173 -6.11 -4.72 -5.37
C LEU A 173 -7.24 -5.43 -4.61
N ARG A 174 -7.97 -6.34 -5.28
CA ARG A 174 -8.99 -7.20 -4.64
C ARG A 174 -8.40 -8.17 -3.61
N ASP A 175 -7.20 -8.68 -3.85
CA ASP A 175 -6.53 -9.57 -2.90
C ASP A 175 -6.01 -8.76 -1.71
N LEU A 176 -5.48 -7.55 -1.97
CA LEU A 176 -5.09 -6.62 -0.92
C LEU A 176 -6.28 -6.27 -0.01
N THR A 177 -7.45 -5.95 -0.56
CA THR A 177 -8.64 -5.64 0.25
C THR A 177 -9.13 -6.84 1.05
N SER A 178 -9.03 -8.05 0.50
CA SER A 178 -9.34 -9.30 1.21
C SER A 178 -8.39 -9.52 2.39
N ILE A 179 -7.09 -9.25 2.20
CA ILE A 179 -6.10 -9.31 3.28
C ILE A 179 -6.38 -8.23 4.33
N LEU A 180 -6.76 -7.01 3.94
CA LEU A 180 -7.16 -5.97 4.88
C LEU A 180 -8.36 -6.43 5.73
N GLN A 181 -9.39 -6.99 5.11
CA GLN A 181 -10.53 -7.55 5.83
C GLN A 181 -10.09 -8.64 6.82
N PHE A 182 -9.21 -9.55 6.38
CA PHE A 182 -8.66 -10.59 7.25
C PHE A 182 -7.89 -10.00 8.44
N VAL A 183 -7.07 -8.98 8.23
CA VAL A 183 -6.33 -8.29 9.32
C VAL A 183 -7.28 -7.64 10.31
N MET A 184 -8.33 -6.98 9.79
CA MET A 184 -9.34 -6.30 10.59
C MET A 184 -10.14 -7.29 11.46
N GLU A 185 -10.57 -8.43 10.89
CA GLU A 185 -11.40 -9.43 11.57
C GLU A 185 -10.59 -10.36 12.48
N MET A 186 -9.47 -10.89 11.99
CA MET A 186 -8.71 -11.94 12.70
C MET A 186 -7.67 -11.40 13.68
N ARG A 187 -7.33 -10.11 13.58
CA ARG A 187 -6.38 -9.40 14.47
C ARG A 187 -5.11 -10.20 14.74
N PRO A 188 -4.30 -10.48 13.71
CA PRO A 188 -3.15 -11.35 13.84
C PRO A 188 -2.13 -10.78 14.84
N ALA A 189 -1.48 -11.67 15.61
CA ALA A 189 -0.42 -11.28 16.55
C ALA A 189 0.84 -10.72 15.85
N LYS A 190 0.98 -10.92 14.54
CA LYS A 190 2.07 -10.38 13.74
C LYS A 190 1.68 -9.00 13.20
N HIS A 191 2.49 -8.00 13.51
CA HIS A 191 2.27 -6.61 13.08
C HIS A 191 2.77 -6.29 11.66
N TYR A 192 3.59 -7.17 11.08
CA TYR A 192 4.12 -7.01 9.72
C TYR A 192 3.65 -8.16 8.85
N ILE A 193 2.96 -7.81 7.76
CA ILE A 193 2.41 -8.75 6.80
C ILE A 193 2.97 -8.39 5.43
N LEU A 194 3.67 -9.34 4.82
CA LEU A 194 4.08 -9.23 3.44
C LEU A 194 3.03 -9.93 2.58
N ALA A 195 2.40 -9.18 1.70
CA ALA A 195 1.39 -9.68 0.78
C ALA A 195 1.95 -9.63 -0.65
N LYS A 196 1.84 -10.76 -1.36
CA LYS A 196 2.21 -10.94 -2.76
C LYS A 196 1.19 -11.92 -3.33
N ASP A 197 0.80 -11.73 -4.59
CA ASP A 197 0.15 -12.79 -5.35
C ASP A 197 1.13 -13.95 -5.65
N ASP A 198 0.60 -15.09 -6.08
CA ASP A 198 1.43 -16.23 -6.48
C ASP A 198 2.04 -16.06 -7.87
N SER A 199 1.74 -14.95 -8.55
CA SER A 199 2.23 -14.69 -9.89
C SER A 199 3.76 -14.57 -9.89
N GLN A 200 4.36 -15.12 -10.94
CA GLN A 200 5.81 -15.11 -11.15
C GLN A 200 6.13 -14.33 -12.43
N ASN A 201 5.40 -13.24 -12.65
CA ASN A 201 5.60 -12.41 -13.83
C ASN A 201 6.97 -11.72 -13.76
N THR A 202 7.74 -11.89 -14.82
CA THR A 202 8.98 -11.17 -15.03
C THR A 202 8.69 -9.73 -15.46
N LEU A 203 9.63 -8.82 -15.21
CA LEU A 203 9.52 -7.44 -15.67
C LEU A 203 9.34 -7.37 -17.19
N ARG A 204 10.02 -8.25 -17.95
CA ARG A 204 9.85 -8.36 -19.40
C ARG A 204 8.41 -8.71 -19.78
N GLU A 205 7.80 -9.69 -19.13
CA GLU A 205 6.41 -10.10 -19.41
C GLU A 205 5.43 -8.96 -19.12
N ILE A 206 5.61 -8.28 -17.98
CA ILE A 206 4.78 -7.11 -17.60
C ILE A 206 4.94 -5.99 -18.63
N VAL A 207 6.17 -5.59 -18.95
CA VAL A 207 6.45 -4.52 -19.92
C VAL A 207 5.94 -4.90 -21.31
N LYS A 208 6.03 -6.18 -21.70
CA LYS A 208 5.48 -6.68 -22.96
C LYS A 208 3.96 -6.61 -22.99
N ALA A 209 3.30 -7.05 -21.93
CA ALA A 209 1.85 -6.97 -21.82
C ALA A 209 1.37 -5.50 -21.92
N ILE A 210 2.01 -4.58 -21.19
CA ILE A 210 1.71 -3.15 -21.26
C ILE A 210 1.97 -2.62 -22.68
N SER A 211 3.13 -2.93 -23.25
CA SER A 211 3.51 -2.48 -24.59
C SER A 211 2.50 -2.92 -25.65
N THR A 212 2.07 -4.18 -25.61
CA THR A 212 1.12 -4.75 -26.56
C THR A 212 -0.32 -4.27 -26.34
N SER A 213 -0.72 -4.01 -25.09
CA SER A 213 -2.08 -3.58 -24.76
C SER A 213 -2.30 -2.07 -24.89
N MET A 214 -1.27 -1.26 -24.63
CA MET A 214 -1.40 0.21 -24.51
C MET A 214 -0.61 1.00 -25.57
N THR A 215 0.28 0.38 -26.36
CA THR A 215 1.09 1.08 -27.38
C THR A 215 1.39 0.17 -28.59
N THR A 216 2.59 0.24 -29.17
CA THR A 216 3.01 -0.40 -30.42
C THR A 216 3.38 -1.89 -30.28
N GLY A 217 3.51 -2.39 -29.05
CA GLY A 217 4.01 -3.74 -28.78
C GLY A 217 5.54 -3.90 -28.90
N HIS A 218 6.29 -2.85 -29.23
CA HIS A 218 7.75 -2.90 -29.32
C HIS A 218 8.44 -2.51 -28.01
N ILE A 219 9.51 -3.25 -27.67
CA ILE A 219 10.32 -3.04 -26.46
C ILE A 219 11.78 -2.86 -26.87
N LYS A 220 12.46 -1.89 -26.27
CA LYS A 220 13.90 -1.67 -26.40
C LYS A 220 14.59 -1.91 -25.07
N SER A 221 15.52 -2.87 -25.01
CA SER A 221 16.36 -3.06 -23.84
C SER A 221 17.39 -1.94 -23.72
N ILE A 222 17.51 -1.37 -22.53
CA ILE A 222 18.56 -0.41 -22.16
C ILE A 222 19.45 -1.02 -21.08
N SER A 223 20.70 -0.57 -20.95
CA SER A 223 21.57 -1.06 -19.87
C SER A 223 21.01 -0.65 -18.49
N LYS A 224 21.44 -1.36 -17.43
CA LYS A 224 21.01 -1.03 -16.06
C LYS A 224 21.53 0.35 -15.65
N GLU A 225 22.72 0.69 -16.10
CA GLU A 225 23.38 1.97 -15.87
C GLU A 225 22.60 3.10 -16.56
N GLU A 226 22.25 2.94 -17.84
CA GLU A 226 21.40 3.91 -18.56
C GLU A 226 20.02 4.06 -17.90
N ALA A 227 19.40 2.96 -17.47
CA ALA A 227 18.13 3.01 -16.74
C ALA A 227 18.23 3.78 -15.41
N LEU A 228 19.39 3.73 -14.76
CA LEU A 228 19.70 4.47 -13.54
C LEU A 228 19.95 5.96 -13.82
N PHE A 229 20.59 6.29 -14.94
CA PHE A 229 20.87 7.67 -15.35
C PHE A 229 19.66 8.40 -15.92
N CYS A 230 18.73 7.67 -16.55
CA CYS A 230 17.51 8.25 -17.10
C CYS A 230 16.47 8.64 -16.03
N ARG A 231 16.71 8.35 -14.73
CA ARG A 231 15.65 8.41 -13.69
C ARG A 231 16.19 8.81 -12.32
N ASP A 232 15.42 9.57 -11.56
CA ASP A 232 15.66 9.85 -10.12
C ASP A 232 15.34 8.60 -9.25
N ILE A 233 15.87 7.43 -9.60
CA ILE A 233 15.70 6.22 -8.80
C ILE A 233 16.60 6.34 -7.58
N THR A 234 16.00 6.63 -6.43
CA THR A 234 16.67 6.44 -5.15
C THR A 234 16.78 4.94 -4.88
N PRO A 235 17.99 4.37 -4.71
CA PRO A 235 18.14 2.96 -4.43
C PRO A 235 17.42 2.60 -3.13
N ILE A 236 16.59 1.56 -3.18
CA ILE A 236 15.80 1.08 -2.03
C ILE A 236 16.76 0.61 -0.94
N ARG A 237 16.75 1.29 0.19
CA ARG A 237 17.46 0.85 1.40
C ARG A 237 16.45 0.24 2.36
N LEU A 238 16.30 -1.09 2.28
CA LEU A 238 15.42 -1.83 3.18
C LEU A 238 16.17 -2.13 4.49
N CYS A 239 15.69 -1.57 5.61
CA CYS A 239 16.21 -1.87 6.95
C CYS A 239 15.19 -2.69 7.74
N ILE A 240 15.57 -3.90 8.19
CA ILE A 240 14.70 -4.76 9.00
C ILE A 240 15.01 -4.52 10.48
N LEU A 241 14.11 -3.81 11.15
CA LEU A 241 14.22 -3.44 12.57
C LEU A 241 13.33 -4.29 13.48
N GLY A 242 13.66 -4.37 14.78
CA GLY A 242 12.86 -5.06 15.79
C GLY A 242 13.68 -5.71 16.92
N PRO A 243 13.02 -6.27 17.95
CA PRO A 243 13.66 -6.78 19.18
C PRO A 243 14.71 -7.87 18.92
N PRO A 244 15.78 -8.01 19.72
CA PRO A 244 16.78 -9.06 19.51
C PRO A 244 16.13 -10.46 19.45
N ALA A 245 16.70 -11.36 18.65
CA ALA A 245 16.19 -12.71 18.38
C ALA A 245 14.82 -12.83 17.69
N SER A 246 14.17 -11.74 17.24
CA SER A 246 12.89 -11.80 16.51
C SER A 246 12.95 -12.37 15.07
N GLY A 247 14.07 -12.99 14.68
CA GLY A 247 14.22 -13.63 13.36
C GLY A 247 14.54 -12.69 12.19
N LYS A 248 14.83 -11.41 12.44
CA LYS A 248 15.11 -10.39 11.39
C LYS A 248 16.23 -10.78 10.44
N THR A 249 17.34 -11.30 10.95
CA THR A 249 18.47 -11.73 10.12
C THR A 249 18.09 -12.90 9.22
N THR A 250 17.24 -13.80 9.71
CA THR A 250 16.71 -14.93 8.93
C THR A 250 15.76 -14.43 7.84
N LEU A 251 14.89 -13.47 8.16
CA LEU A 251 13.99 -12.83 7.20
C LEU A 251 14.77 -12.04 6.14
N ALA A 252 15.76 -11.24 6.54
CA ALA A 252 16.64 -10.49 5.64
C ALA A 252 17.32 -11.42 4.65
N LYS A 253 17.90 -12.53 5.13
CA LYS A 253 18.52 -13.54 4.26
C LYS A 253 17.54 -14.15 3.27
N LYS A 254 16.35 -14.57 3.72
CA LYS A 254 15.32 -15.13 2.84
C LYS A 254 14.86 -14.13 1.79
N LEU A 255 14.66 -12.86 2.18
CA LEU A 255 14.28 -11.80 1.25
C LEU A 255 15.39 -11.52 0.24
N CYS A 256 16.65 -11.45 0.68
CA CYS A 256 17.79 -11.25 -0.20
C CYS A 256 18.00 -12.42 -1.17
N GLU A 257 17.85 -13.66 -0.71
CA GLU A 257 17.93 -14.87 -1.56
C GLU A 257 16.78 -14.91 -2.57
N TYR A 258 15.55 -14.66 -2.12
CA TYR A 258 14.36 -14.76 -2.97
C TYR A 258 14.31 -13.64 -4.03
N TYR A 259 14.61 -12.41 -3.64
CA TYR A 259 14.57 -11.24 -4.54
C TYR A 259 15.93 -10.92 -5.19
N LYS A 260 16.96 -11.73 -4.94
CA LYS A 260 18.34 -11.52 -5.44
C LYS A 260 18.88 -10.12 -5.11
N LEU A 261 18.63 -9.65 -3.89
CA LEU A 261 19.04 -8.32 -3.41
C LEU A 261 20.41 -8.38 -2.72
N PRO A 262 21.25 -7.35 -2.85
CA PRO A 262 22.51 -7.26 -2.10
C PRO A 262 22.22 -7.14 -0.60
N HIS A 263 22.75 -8.09 0.19
CA HIS A 263 22.59 -8.12 1.63
C HIS A 263 23.80 -7.45 2.31
N ILE A 264 23.59 -6.25 2.86
CA ILE A 264 24.63 -5.54 3.61
C ILE A 264 24.47 -5.85 5.09
N HIS A 265 25.44 -6.57 5.66
CA HIS A 265 25.45 -6.86 7.09
C HIS A 265 26.21 -5.76 7.83
N ILE A 266 25.63 -5.16 8.88
CA ILE A 266 26.26 -4.07 9.64
C ILE A 266 27.66 -4.44 10.13
N LYS A 267 27.86 -5.70 10.54
CA LYS A 267 29.17 -6.23 10.96
C LYS A 267 30.21 -6.13 9.85
N GLN A 268 29.87 -6.47 8.60
CA GLN A 268 30.79 -6.36 7.46
C GLN A 268 31.17 -4.90 7.19
N VAL A 269 30.19 -3.98 7.26
CA VAL A 269 30.46 -2.54 7.08
C VAL A 269 31.39 -2.00 8.17
N ILE A 270 31.18 -2.43 9.43
CA ILE A 270 32.04 -2.04 10.56
C ILE A 270 33.45 -2.62 10.37
N ASP A 271 33.58 -3.89 10.02
CA ASP A 271 34.87 -4.56 9.82
C ASP A 271 35.66 -3.91 8.66
N GLU A 272 34.96 -3.54 7.58
CA GLU A 272 35.53 -2.87 6.40
C GLU A 272 35.92 -1.40 6.70
N ALA A 273 35.10 -0.68 7.49
CA ALA A 273 35.43 0.66 7.97
C ALA A 273 36.63 0.66 8.92
N ILE A 274 36.74 -0.34 9.81
CA ILE A 274 37.90 -0.51 10.69
C ILE A 274 39.16 -0.85 9.87
N ALA A 275 39.05 -1.74 8.88
CA ALA A 275 40.17 -2.09 8.01
C ALA A 275 40.72 -0.86 7.25
N ASN A 276 39.83 -0.01 6.73
CA ASN A 276 40.20 1.22 6.02
C ASN A 276 40.78 2.33 6.93
N LEU A 277 40.58 2.25 8.25
CA LEU A 277 41.17 3.18 9.22
C LEU A 277 42.57 2.74 9.68
N VAL A 278 42.92 1.46 9.48
CA VAL A 278 44.20 0.87 9.88
C VAL A 278 45.18 0.75 8.69
N SER A 279 44.71 0.98 7.46
CA SER A 279 45.50 1.15 6.24
C SER A 279 45.94 2.60 6.02
#